data_AF-A0A9P7D2J3-F1
#
_entry.id   AF-A0A9P7D2J3-F1
#
_cell.length_a   1.000
_cell.length_b   1.000
_cell.length_c   1.000
_cell.angle_alpha   90.00
_cell.angle_beta   90.00
_cell.angle_gamma   90.00
#
_symmetry.space_group_name_H-M   'P 1'
#
loop_
_entity.id
_entity.type
_entity.pdbx_description
1 polymer ?
#
loop_
_entity_poly.entity_id
_entity_poly.type
_entity_poly.pdbx_seq_one_letter_code
_entity_poly.pdbx_strand_id
1 'polypeptide(L)'
;RSRLQSLHANWESLIPFLVDAYLTWKNSAKGYCQCPLGRLASCAAEYDFTINTVDIFTLEWSTLNSRSADSRSPSIALVLQGYMGNAPYSPSYAVSLWTLEHYRILRLCKPSLSIEAFVKVVCDSYGISLLFMIHHLTDVVMQIPYVRTYHTVLSSTFDIYLTILREVEKRIKAALQRDTPNWRVLNACPACTYMLEDEPPLKFNRMYVFDGGNSAKRMLTLAE
;
A
#
# COMPACT_ATOMS: atom_id res chain seq x y z
N ARG A 1 6.56 17.32 -8.14
CA ARG A 1 5.09 17.51 -8.17
C ARG A 1 4.49 17.06 -9.50
N SER A 2 5.05 17.44 -10.66
CA SER A 2 4.57 17.00 -11.99
C SER A 2 4.49 15.48 -12.16
N ARG A 3 5.53 14.72 -11.77
CA ARG A 3 5.54 13.25 -11.87
C ARG A 3 4.35 12.58 -11.18
N LEU A 4 4.02 13.01 -9.96
CA LEU A 4 2.89 12.46 -9.19
C LEU A 4 1.54 12.83 -9.79
N GLN A 5 1.43 14.04 -10.36
CA GLN A 5 0.21 14.49 -11.04
C GLN A 5 -0.04 13.71 -12.33
N SER A 6 1.00 13.49 -13.15
CA SER A 6 0.89 12.67 -14.35
C SER A 6 0.61 11.20 -14.04
N LEU A 7 1.23 10.65 -12.98
CA LEU A 7 0.87 9.32 -12.49
C LEU A 7 -0.61 9.29 -12.09
N HIS A 8 -1.04 10.22 -11.23
CA HIS A 8 -2.42 10.25 -10.77
C HIS A 8 -3.43 10.35 -11.92
N ALA A 9 -3.19 11.20 -12.90
CA ALA A 9 -4.05 11.34 -14.08
C ALA A 9 -4.20 10.03 -14.87
N ASN A 10 -3.11 9.25 -15.01
CA ASN A 10 -3.15 7.98 -15.73
C ASN A 10 -3.95 6.88 -14.99
N TRP A 11 -4.06 6.98 -13.67
CA TRP A 11 -4.76 6.01 -12.83
C TRP A 11 -6.18 6.46 -12.46
N GLU A 12 -6.50 7.75 -12.58
CA GLU A 12 -7.70 8.39 -12.05
C GLU A 12 -9.00 7.68 -12.46
N SER A 13 -9.12 7.31 -13.75
CA SER A 13 -10.30 6.60 -14.26
C SER A 13 -10.43 5.17 -13.72
N LEU A 14 -9.33 4.56 -13.30
CA LEU A 14 -9.30 3.19 -12.78
C LEU A 14 -9.42 3.14 -11.25
N ILE A 15 -9.11 4.22 -10.54
CA ILE A 15 -9.12 4.25 -9.07
C ILE A 15 -10.43 3.70 -8.46
N PRO A 16 -11.64 4.09 -8.92
CA PRO A 16 -12.87 3.56 -8.33
C PRO A 16 -12.96 2.03 -8.39
N PHE A 17 -12.56 1.44 -9.52
CA PHE A 17 -12.59 -0.01 -9.76
C PHE A 17 -11.48 -0.74 -8.99
N LEU A 18 -10.29 -0.12 -8.86
CA LEU A 18 -9.21 -0.66 -8.06
C LEU A 18 -9.56 -0.68 -6.57
N VAL A 19 -10.29 0.32 -6.09
CA VAL A 19 -10.80 0.34 -4.71
C VAL A 19 -11.81 -0.77 -4.49
N ASP A 20 -12.74 -0.99 -5.42
CA ASP A 20 -13.70 -2.10 -5.34
C ASP A 20 -12.98 -3.46 -5.33
N ALA A 21 -12.04 -3.66 -6.26
CA ALA A 21 -11.22 -4.86 -6.32
C ALA A 21 -10.42 -5.08 -5.02
N TYR A 22 -9.83 -4.01 -4.46
CA TYR A 22 -9.10 -4.07 -3.20
C TYR A 22 -10.00 -4.48 -2.04
N LEU A 23 -11.22 -3.95 -1.95
CA LEU A 23 -12.18 -4.30 -0.91
C LEU A 23 -12.65 -5.75 -1.06
N THR A 24 -12.92 -6.21 -2.29
CA THR A 24 -13.25 -7.61 -2.58
C THR A 24 -12.11 -8.53 -2.15
N TRP A 25 -10.87 -8.26 -2.60
CA TRP A 25 -9.69 -9.02 -2.19
C TRP A 25 -9.52 -9.06 -0.67
N LYS A 26 -9.64 -7.91 0.00
CA LYS A 26 -9.48 -7.81 1.46
C LYS A 26 -10.54 -8.60 2.22
N ASN A 27 -11.76 -8.65 1.71
CA ASN A 27 -12.83 -9.46 2.31
C ASN A 27 -12.58 -10.95 2.09
N SER A 28 -12.15 -11.36 0.89
CA SER A 28 -11.78 -12.74 0.59
C SER A 28 -10.57 -13.21 1.42
N ALA A 29 -9.58 -12.33 1.63
CA ALA A 29 -8.38 -12.63 2.41
C ALA A 29 -8.65 -12.80 3.92
N LYS A 30 -9.74 -12.23 4.45
CA LYS A 30 -10.18 -12.43 5.84
C LYS A 30 -10.83 -13.80 6.08
N GLY A 31 -11.14 -14.55 5.01
CA GLY A 31 -11.89 -15.79 5.07
C GLY A 31 -11.12 -16.99 5.63
N TYR A 32 -9.81 -17.13 5.41
CA TYR A 32 -9.03 -18.28 5.89
C TYR A 32 -7.53 -17.96 5.93
N CYS A 33 -6.83 -18.50 6.94
CA CYS A 33 -5.40 -18.79 6.84
C CYS A 33 -5.12 -19.45 5.47
N GLN A 34 -4.24 -18.89 4.67
CA GLN A 34 -3.71 -19.60 3.51
C GLN A 34 -2.25 -19.97 3.80
N CYS A 35 -2.05 -21.23 4.16
CA CYS A 35 -0.88 -21.95 3.66
C CYS A 35 -0.92 -21.91 2.12
N PRO A 36 0.22 -21.79 1.43
CA PRO A 36 0.30 -21.61 -0.02
C PRO A 36 0.12 -22.90 -0.83
N LEU A 37 -0.77 -23.81 -0.41
CA LEU A 37 -1.08 -25.04 -1.14
C LEU A 37 -2.59 -25.15 -1.36
N GLY A 38 -3.04 -24.54 -2.45
CA GLY A 38 -4.44 -24.66 -2.87
C GLY A 38 -4.93 -23.56 -3.78
N ARG A 39 -4.16 -23.18 -4.81
CA ARG A 39 -4.81 -22.62 -6.01
C ARG A 39 -5.63 -23.76 -6.60
N LEU A 40 -6.95 -23.73 -6.38
CA LEU A 40 -7.89 -24.46 -7.22
C LEU A 40 -7.53 -24.10 -8.65
N ALA A 41 -7.12 -25.11 -9.43
CA ALA A 41 -6.86 -24.98 -10.85
C ALA A 41 -8.14 -24.45 -11.52
N SER A 42 -8.23 -23.13 -11.69
CA SER A 42 -9.20 -22.55 -12.59
C SER A 42 -8.77 -22.93 -13.99
N CYS A 43 -9.71 -23.47 -14.75
CA CYS A 43 -9.65 -23.67 -16.19
C CYS A 43 -8.91 -22.48 -16.81
N ALA A 44 -7.80 -22.73 -17.50
CA ALA A 44 -6.97 -21.67 -18.09
C ALA A 44 -7.88 -20.69 -18.85
N ALA A 45 -8.02 -19.47 -18.33
CA ALA A 45 -8.87 -18.49 -18.99
C ALA A 45 -8.08 -17.95 -20.19
N GLU A 46 -8.77 -17.67 -21.28
CA GLU A 46 -8.18 -17.27 -22.58
C GLU A 46 -7.22 -16.05 -22.47
N TYR A 47 -7.34 -15.26 -21.40
CA TYR A 47 -6.58 -14.03 -21.18
C TYR A 47 -5.56 -14.11 -20.03
N ASP A 48 -5.23 -15.31 -19.55
CA ASP A 48 -4.24 -15.51 -18.50
C ASP A 48 -2.88 -14.94 -18.91
N PHE A 49 -2.20 -14.29 -17.96
CA PHE A 49 -0.89 -13.69 -18.21
C PHE A 49 0.05 -13.89 -17.02
N THR A 50 1.33 -14.06 -17.32
CA THR A 50 2.40 -14.10 -16.32
C THR A 50 2.96 -12.70 -16.12
N ILE A 51 3.33 -12.38 -14.88
CA ILE A 51 3.97 -11.11 -14.55
C ILE A 51 5.06 -11.33 -13.51
N ASN A 52 6.13 -10.54 -13.62
CA ASN A 52 7.18 -10.52 -12.60
C ASN A 52 6.64 -9.91 -11.31
N THR A 53 6.93 -10.55 -10.18
CA THR A 53 6.40 -10.16 -8.88
C THR A 53 7.48 -9.75 -7.90
N VAL A 54 7.14 -8.79 -7.05
CA VAL A 54 7.86 -8.50 -5.81
C VAL A 54 6.95 -8.85 -4.65
N ASP A 55 7.29 -9.95 -3.97
CA ASP A 55 6.56 -10.44 -2.81
C ASP A 55 7.55 -10.97 -1.77
N ILE A 56 7.69 -10.23 -0.67
CA ILE A 56 8.63 -10.58 0.41
C ILE A 56 8.20 -11.83 1.18
N PHE A 57 6.94 -12.28 1.06
CA PHE A 57 6.42 -13.41 1.82
C PHE A 57 6.52 -14.72 1.07
N THR A 58 6.18 -14.73 -0.22
CA THR A 58 6.26 -15.92 -1.07
C THR A 58 7.62 -16.08 -1.72
N LEU A 59 8.33 -14.97 -1.94
CA LEU A 59 9.60 -14.91 -2.67
C LEU A 59 9.49 -15.54 -4.09
N GLU A 60 8.28 -15.56 -4.64
CA GLU A 60 8.03 -15.96 -6.03
C GLU A 60 8.44 -14.82 -6.99
N TRP A 61 9.15 -15.18 -8.06
CA TRP A 61 9.64 -14.24 -9.07
C TRP A 61 8.58 -13.89 -10.12
N SER A 62 7.58 -14.75 -10.28
CA SER A 62 6.47 -14.54 -11.19
C SER A 62 5.22 -15.25 -10.71
N THR A 63 4.05 -14.68 -11.00
CA THR A 63 2.76 -15.33 -10.75
C THR A 63 1.96 -15.41 -12.05
N LEU A 64 1.26 -16.54 -12.25
CA LEU A 64 0.23 -16.67 -13.27
C LEU A 64 -1.04 -15.99 -12.75
N ASN A 65 -1.55 -15.03 -13.51
CA ASN A 65 -2.76 -14.30 -13.14
C ASN A 65 -3.87 -14.62 -14.12
N SER A 66 -4.98 -15.12 -13.57
CA SER A 66 -6.16 -15.36 -14.38
C SER A 66 -6.93 -14.09 -14.68
N ARG A 67 -7.34 -13.92 -15.94
CA ARG A 67 -8.09 -12.74 -16.38
C ARG A 67 -9.36 -13.15 -17.11
N SER A 68 -10.49 -12.61 -16.67
CA SER A 68 -11.74 -12.69 -17.43
C SER A 68 -11.70 -11.70 -18.61
N ALA A 69 -12.34 -12.08 -19.72
CA ALA A 69 -12.54 -11.23 -20.90
C ALA A 69 -13.14 -9.86 -20.55
N ASP A 70 -14.00 -9.81 -19.54
CA ASP A 70 -14.72 -8.61 -19.11
C ASP A 70 -13.86 -7.65 -18.27
N SER A 71 -12.64 -8.05 -17.89
CA SER A 71 -11.77 -7.22 -17.06
C SER A 71 -11.24 -6.01 -17.84
N ARG A 72 -11.71 -4.82 -17.46
CA ARG A 72 -11.36 -3.51 -18.05
C ARG A 72 -9.86 -3.23 -18.10
N SER A 73 -9.09 -3.77 -17.15
CA SER A 73 -7.65 -3.57 -17.08
C SER A 73 -6.96 -4.75 -16.40
N PRO A 74 -5.76 -5.16 -16.86
CA PRO A 74 -4.94 -6.14 -16.16
C PRO A 74 -4.69 -5.79 -14.68
N SER A 75 -4.58 -4.50 -14.35
CA SER A 75 -4.31 -4.04 -12.99
C SER A 75 -5.46 -4.33 -12.03
N ILE A 76 -6.71 -4.35 -12.51
CA ILE A 76 -7.87 -4.75 -11.69
C ILE A 76 -7.80 -6.24 -11.37
N ALA A 77 -7.47 -7.08 -12.36
CA ALA A 77 -7.30 -8.51 -12.16
C ALA A 77 -6.16 -8.82 -11.18
N LEU A 78 -5.04 -8.10 -11.28
CA LEU A 78 -3.94 -8.19 -10.32
C LEU A 78 -4.41 -7.90 -8.89
N VAL A 79 -5.17 -6.81 -8.69
CA VAL A 79 -5.62 -6.41 -7.35
C VAL A 79 -6.54 -7.44 -6.74
N LEU A 80 -7.45 -8.03 -7.53
CA LEU A 80 -8.31 -9.13 -7.07
C LEU A 80 -7.51 -10.35 -6.59
N GLN A 81 -6.32 -10.56 -7.14
CA GLN A 81 -5.41 -11.66 -6.78
C GLN A 81 -4.37 -11.26 -5.71
N GLY A 82 -4.44 -10.03 -5.19
CA GLY A 82 -3.54 -9.58 -4.14
C GLY A 82 -2.27 -8.89 -4.60
N TYR A 83 -2.20 -8.47 -5.86
CA TYR A 83 -1.04 -7.79 -6.44
C TYR A 83 -1.40 -6.41 -7.00
N MET A 84 -0.47 -5.47 -6.95
CA MET A 84 -0.61 -4.15 -7.55
C MET A 84 0.37 -3.98 -8.70
N GLY A 85 -0.13 -3.74 -9.91
CA GLY A 85 0.71 -3.49 -11.09
C GLY A 85 1.38 -2.11 -11.08
N ASN A 86 2.57 -2.01 -11.67
CA ASN A 86 3.32 -0.74 -11.79
C ASN A 86 2.74 0.24 -12.82
N ALA A 87 1.87 -0.23 -13.73
CA ALA A 87 1.19 0.56 -14.74
C ALA A 87 -0.29 0.15 -14.88
N PRO A 88 -1.17 1.06 -15.34
CA PRO A 88 -2.63 0.83 -15.35
C PRO A 88 -3.13 -0.09 -16.46
N TYR A 89 -2.47 -0.12 -17.63
CA TYR A 89 -2.96 -0.88 -18.80
C TYR A 89 -1.97 -1.94 -19.28
N SER A 90 -0.68 -1.74 -19.06
CA SER A 90 0.39 -2.67 -19.43
C SER A 90 1.40 -2.80 -18.28
N PRO A 91 1.04 -3.50 -17.19
CA PRO A 91 1.95 -3.71 -16.08
C PRO A 91 3.05 -4.70 -16.48
N SER A 92 4.31 -4.34 -16.22
CA SER A 92 5.47 -5.24 -16.43
C SER A 92 5.89 -5.92 -15.13
N TYR A 93 5.55 -5.31 -14.00
CA TYR A 93 5.80 -5.83 -12.67
C TYR A 93 4.57 -5.64 -11.80
N ALA A 94 4.40 -6.53 -10.82
CA ALA A 94 3.42 -6.37 -9.76
C ALA A 94 4.06 -6.54 -8.38
N VAL A 95 3.54 -5.83 -7.39
CA VAL A 95 3.96 -5.96 -5.99
C VAL A 95 2.80 -6.51 -5.18
N SER A 96 3.07 -7.50 -4.34
CA SER A 96 2.06 -8.04 -3.43
C SER A 96 1.50 -6.94 -2.53
N LEU A 97 0.17 -6.88 -2.39
CA LEU A 97 -0.51 -5.94 -1.50
C LEU A 97 -0.08 -6.12 -0.05
N TRP A 98 0.28 -7.34 0.36
CA TRP A 98 0.88 -7.61 1.67
C TRP A 98 2.26 -6.98 1.81
N THR A 99 3.09 -7.06 0.78
CA THR A 99 4.43 -6.40 0.78
C THR A 99 4.28 -4.88 0.89
N LEU A 100 3.31 -4.29 0.19
CA LEU A 100 3.01 -2.85 0.27
C LEU A 100 2.49 -2.44 1.66
N GLU A 101 1.61 -3.24 2.26
CA GLU A 101 1.12 -3.00 3.62
C GLU A 101 2.24 -3.14 4.65
N HIS A 102 3.10 -4.15 4.51
CA HIS A 102 4.24 -4.35 5.39
C HIS A 102 5.19 -3.15 5.33
N TYR A 103 5.51 -2.65 4.13
CA TYR A 103 6.29 -1.43 3.96
C TYR A 103 5.59 -0.20 4.58
N ARG A 104 4.27 -0.08 4.45
CA ARG A 104 3.48 1.00 5.08
C ARG A 104 3.63 0.97 6.60
N ILE A 105 3.44 -0.19 7.23
CA ILE A 105 3.55 -0.37 8.68
C ILE A 105 4.96 0.01 9.16
N LEU A 106 6.00 -0.52 8.50
CA LEU A 106 7.38 -0.19 8.84
C LEU A 106 7.65 1.32 8.77
N ARG A 107 7.11 1.99 7.75
CA ARG A 107 7.28 3.45 7.58
C ARG A 107 6.49 4.26 8.61
N LEU A 108 5.37 3.75 9.11
CA LEU A 108 4.61 4.36 10.21
C LEU A 108 5.38 4.27 11.53
N CYS A 109 6.05 3.13 11.79
CA CYS A 109 6.89 2.95 12.98
C CYS A 109 8.22 3.70 12.87
N LYS A 110 8.86 3.68 11.70
CA LYS A 110 10.16 4.30 11.43
C LYS A 110 10.10 5.14 10.14
N PRO A 111 9.75 6.43 10.22
CA PRO A 111 9.65 7.29 9.04
C PRO A 111 10.95 7.49 8.25
N SER A 112 12.10 7.24 8.89
CA SER A 112 13.42 7.32 8.24
C SER A 112 13.78 6.07 7.42
N LEU A 113 12.96 5.01 7.44
CA LEU A 113 13.19 3.84 6.61
C LEU A 113 12.93 4.22 5.14
N SER A 114 13.99 4.27 4.34
CA SER A 114 13.89 4.59 2.92
C SER A 114 13.34 3.42 2.11
N ILE A 115 12.78 3.72 0.94
CA ILE A 115 12.39 2.70 -0.05
C ILE A 115 13.63 1.89 -0.44
N GLU A 116 14.78 2.54 -0.64
CA GLU A 116 16.04 1.87 -0.97
C GLU A 116 16.44 0.84 0.09
N ALA A 117 16.39 1.21 1.38
CA ALA A 117 16.72 0.30 2.47
C ALA A 117 15.79 -0.91 2.49
N PHE A 118 14.48 -0.70 2.29
CA PHE A 118 13.53 -1.79 2.22
C PHE A 118 13.75 -2.69 1.00
N VAL A 119 14.06 -2.12 -0.17
CA VAL A 119 14.35 -2.89 -1.39
C VAL A 119 15.60 -3.75 -1.23
N LYS A 120 16.64 -3.25 -0.53
CA LYS A 120 17.82 -4.07 -0.20
C LYS A 120 17.42 -5.30 0.63
N VAL A 121 16.59 -5.13 1.65
CA VAL A 121 16.06 -6.26 2.45
C VAL A 121 15.28 -7.25 1.59
N VAL A 122 14.46 -6.75 0.65
CA VAL A 122 13.75 -7.62 -0.30
C VAL A 122 14.74 -8.39 -1.17
N CYS A 123 15.71 -7.73 -1.80
CA CYS A 123 16.74 -8.38 -2.61
C CYS A 123 17.52 -9.44 -1.81
N ASP A 124 17.92 -9.12 -0.58
CA ASP A 124 18.62 -10.05 0.30
C ASP A 124 17.75 -11.27 0.63
N SER A 125 16.45 -11.08 0.86
CA SER A 125 15.48 -12.15 1.14
C SER A 125 15.34 -13.11 -0.05
N TYR A 126 15.25 -12.57 -1.28
CA TYR A 126 15.26 -13.39 -2.49
C TYR A 126 16.58 -14.15 -2.67
N GLY A 127 17.72 -13.54 -2.29
CA GLY A 127 19.02 -14.20 -2.32
C GLY A 127 19.14 -15.37 -1.36
N ILE A 128 18.62 -15.20 -0.13
CA ILE A 128 18.56 -16.27 0.88
C ILE A 128 17.68 -17.43 0.40
N SER A 129 16.52 -17.14 -0.20
CA SER A 129 15.63 -18.18 -0.74
C SER A 129 16.29 -18.98 -1.88
N LEU A 130 16.99 -18.30 -2.79
CA LEU A 130 17.72 -18.95 -3.88
C LEU A 130 18.86 -19.82 -3.34
N LEU A 131 19.61 -19.33 -2.34
CA LEU A 131 20.68 -20.08 -1.70
C LEU A 131 20.17 -21.38 -1.06
N PHE A 132 19.06 -21.32 -0.33
CA PHE A 132 18.47 -22.48 0.34
C PHE A 132 17.98 -23.56 -0.66
N MET A 133 17.55 -23.16 -1.86
CA MET A 133 17.16 -24.10 -2.92
C MET A 133 18.34 -24.78 -3.61
N ILE A 134 19.49 -24.10 -3.74
CA ILE A 134 20.62 -24.60 -4.55
C ILE A 134 21.71 -25.25 -3.67
N HIS A 135 21.88 -24.84 -2.41
CA HIS A 135 22.97 -25.32 -1.54
C HIS A 135 22.50 -25.54 -0.09
N HIS A 136 22.48 -26.80 0.37
CA HIS A 136 22.16 -27.14 1.76
C HIS A 136 23.31 -26.82 2.75
N LEU A 137 24.54 -26.48 2.31
CA LEU A 137 25.74 -26.68 3.15
C LEU A 137 26.95 -25.75 2.95
N THR A 138 26.85 -24.56 2.35
CA THR A 138 28.04 -23.68 2.21
C THR A 138 27.76 -22.23 2.60
N ASP A 139 28.62 -21.69 3.48
CA ASP A 139 28.72 -20.29 3.97
C ASP A 139 29.01 -19.26 2.85
N VAL A 140 28.32 -19.35 1.72
CA VAL A 140 28.41 -18.38 0.62
C VAL A 140 27.12 -17.56 0.62
N VAL A 141 27.20 -16.33 1.11
CA VAL A 141 26.08 -15.38 1.06
C VAL A 141 25.88 -14.95 -0.40
N MET A 142 24.92 -15.57 -1.09
CA MET A 142 24.50 -15.16 -2.44
C MET A 142 23.58 -13.94 -2.29
N GLN A 143 24.17 -12.77 -2.13
CA GLN A 143 23.42 -11.52 -2.04
C GLN A 143 22.98 -11.09 -3.44
N ILE A 144 21.67 -10.96 -3.66
CA ILE A 144 21.18 -10.40 -4.92
C ILE A 144 21.53 -8.92 -4.93
N PRO A 145 22.26 -8.44 -5.94
CA PRO A 145 22.62 -7.03 -6.01
C PRO A 145 21.36 -6.17 -6.05
N TYR A 146 21.41 -5.02 -5.38
CA TYR A 146 20.31 -4.06 -5.39
C TYR A 146 19.83 -3.76 -6.82
N VAL A 147 18.58 -4.12 -7.10
CA VAL A 147 17.96 -3.92 -8.42
C VAL A 147 17.17 -2.62 -8.44
N ARG A 148 17.65 -1.62 -9.20
CA ARG A 148 16.97 -0.31 -9.36
C ARG A 148 15.53 -0.44 -9.85
N THR A 149 15.23 -1.49 -10.62
CA THR A 149 13.87 -1.78 -11.10
C THR A 149 12.93 -2.01 -9.93
N TYR A 150 13.32 -2.77 -8.90
CA TYR A 150 12.48 -3.04 -7.73
C TYR A 150 12.18 -1.77 -6.95
N HIS A 151 13.17 -0.88 -6.82
CA HIS A 151 12.93 0.43 -6.23
C HIS A 151 11.88 1.24 -6.99
N THR A 152 12.01 1.31 -8.32
CA THR A 152 11.08 2.08 -9.17
C THR A 152 9.67 1.49 -9.11
N VAL A 153 9.57 0.16 -9.25
CA VAL A 153 8.32 -0.58 -9.16
C VAL A 153 7.67 -0.35 -7.81
N LEU A 154 8.37 -0.63 -6.70
CA LEU A 154 7.84 -0.47 -5.35
C LEU A 154 7.40 0.97 -5.08
N SER A 155 8.22 1.97 -5.45
CA SER A 155 7.85 3.38 -5.28
C SER A 155 6.57 3.73 -6.05
N SER A 156 6.46 3.30 -7.31
CA SER A 156 5.30 3.61 -8.15
C SER A 156 4.02 2.94 -7.66
N THR A 157 4.09 1.65 -7.29
CA THR A 157 2.94 0.89 -6.79
C THR A 157 2.52 1.36 -5.41
N PHE A 158 3.47 1.78 -4.56
CA PHE A 158 3.18 2.30 -3.23
C PHE A 158 2.40 3.61 -3.28
N ASP A 159 2.74 4.51 -4.21
CA ASP A 159 1.98 5.76 -4.40
C ASP A 159 0.50 5.48 -4.74
N ILE A 160 0.24 4.51 -5.64
CA ILE A 160 -1.14 4.13 -6.02
C ILE A 160 -1.85 3.39 -4.90
N TYR A 161 -1.15 2.51 -4.19
CA TYR A 161 -1.67 1.83 -3.01
C TYR A 161 -2.14 2.82 -1.93
N LEU A 162 -1.35 3.86 -1.64
CA LEU A 162 -1.77 4.92 -0.72
C LEU A 162 -2.99 5.68 -1.24
N THR A 163 -3.12 5.90 -2.55
CA THR A 163 -4.33 6.49 -3.15
C THR A 163 -5.55 5.61 -2.94
N ILE A 164 -5.44 4.29 -3.14
CA ILE A 164 -6.50 3.32 -2.85
C ILE A 164 -6.92 3.43 -1.38
N LEU A 165 -5.97 3.43 -0.44
CA LEU A 165 -6.28 3.55 0.99
C LEU A 165 -7.01 4.85 1.34
N ARG A 166 -6.61 5.99 0.73
CA ARG A 166 -7.28 7.28 0.94
C ARG A 166 -8.70 7.27 0.42
N GLU A 167 -8.94 6.68 -0.75
CA GLU A 167 -10.30 6.55 -1.29
C GLU A 167 -11.16 5.59 -0.47
N VAL A 168 -10.58 4.51 0.07
CA VAL A 168 -11.27 3.65 1.05
C VAL A 168 -11.67 4.46 2.29
N GLU A 169 -10.75 5.24 2.88
CA GLU A 169 -11.05 6.08 4.04
C GLU A 169 -12.15 7.11 3.72
N LYS A 170 -12.11 7.71 2.52
CA LYS A 170 -13.14 8.63 2.04
C LYS A 170 -14.51 7.96 1.95
N ARG A 171 -14.59 6.76 1.37
CA ARG A 171 -15.84 5.98 1.28
C ARG A 171 -16.36 5.57 2.67
N ILE A 172 -15.46 5.19 3.59
CA ILE A 172 -15.82 4.89 4.99
C ILE A 172 -16.39 6.13 5.68
N LYS A 173 -15.77 7.29 5.51
CA LYS A 173 -16.28 8.55 6.07
C LYS A 173 -17.67 8.87 5.53
N ALA A 174 -17.88 8.78 4.22
CA ALA A 174 -19.19 9.00 3.62
C ALA A 174 -20.25 8.01 4.14
N ALA A 175 -19.91 6.71 4.23
CA ALA A 175 -20.81 5.69 4.76
C ALA A 175 -21.20 5.93 6.23
N LEU A 176 -20.28 6.49 7.02
CA LEU A 176 -20.52 6.86 8.43
C LEU A 176 -21.12 8.27 8.59
N GLN A 177 -21.45 8.97 7.49
CA GLN A 177 -21.94 10.36 7.48
C GLN A 177 -20.96 11.34 8.15
N ARG A 178 -19.66 11.11 7.94
CA ARG A 178 -18.51 11.87 8.50
C ARG A 178 -17.73 12.66 7.45
N ASP A 179 -18.34 12.93 6.32
CA ASP A 179 -17.74 13.55 5.13
C ASP A 179 -18.05 15.05 4.98
N THR A 180 -18.78 15.65 5.93
CA THR A 180 -19.05 17.09 5.92
C THR A 180 -17.80 17.92 6.26
N PRO A 181 -17.69 19.17 5.77
CA PRO A 181 -16.62 20.08 6.17
C PRO A 181 -16.56 20.23 7.68
N ASN A 182 -15.35 20.16 8.24
CA ASN A 182 -15.11 20.28 9.69
C ASN A 182 -15.85 19.24 10.56
N TRP A 183 -16.33 18.11 10.00
CA TRP A 183 -17.12 17.11 10.74
C TRP A 183 -16.48 16.72 12.09
N ARG A 184 -15.16 16.46 12.11
CA ARG A 184 -14.43 16.09 13.34
C ARG A 184 -14.46 17.19 14.40
N VAL A 185 -14.44 18.46 14.00
CA VAL A 185 -14.44 19.60 14.94
C VAL A 185 -15.84 19.82 15.51
N LEU A 186 -16.87 19.65 14.67
CA LEU A 186 -18.27 19.78 15.06
C LEU A 186 -18.77 18.61 15.92
N ASN A 187 -18.17 17.43 15.76
CA ASN A 187 -18.53 16.20 16.48
C ASN A 187 -17.42 15.71 17.43
N ALA A 188 -16.50 16.60 17.82
CA ALA A 188 -15.51 16.31 18.84
C ALA A 188 -16.17 16.14 20.22
N CYS A 189 -15.41 15.65 21.21
CA CYS A 189 -15.91 15.42 22.56
C CYS A 189 -16.64 16.68 23.09
N PRO A 190 -17.92 16.57 23.50
CA PRO A 190 -18.68 17.70 24.05
C PRO A 190 -17.95 18.36 25.22
N ALA A 191 -17.40 17.59 26.16
CA ALA A 191 -16.66 18.15 27.30
C ALA A 191 -15.41 18.96 26.89
N CYS A 192 -14.83 18.69 25.71
CA CYS A 192 -13.66 19.44 25.20
C CYS A 192 -14.04 20.62 24.30
N THR A 193 -15.32 20.78 23.94
CA THR A 193 -15.79 21.73 22.92
C THR A 193 -17.01 22.54 23.32
N TYR A 194 -17.62 22.23 24.45
CA TYR A 194 -18.78 22.93 25.01
C TYR A 194 -18.37 24.33 25.50
N MET A 195 -19.16 25.34 25.11
CA MET A 195 -19.03 26.72 25.57
C MET A 195 -20.30 27.08 26.35
N LEU A 196 -20.15 27.73 27.51
CA LEU A 196 -21.29 28.22 28.30
C LEU A 196 -21.82 29.54 27.71
N GLU A 197 -23.12 29.81 27.83
CA GLU A 197 -23.78 31.00 27.27
C GLU A 197 -23.17 32.32 27.76
N ASP A 198 -22.63 32.34 28.98
CA ASP A 198 -22.04 33.52 29.64
C ASP A 198 -20.51 33.44 29.80
N GLU A 199 -19.84 32.56 29.05
CA GLU A 199 -18.37 32.46 29.15
C GLU A 199 -17.70 33.67 28.47
N PRO A 200 -16.80 34.39 29.17
CA PRO A 200 -16.09 35.50 28.55
C PRO A 200 -15.21 34.99 27.40
N PRO A 201 -15.09 35.75 26.28
CA PRO A 201 -14.33 35.29 25.13
C PRO A 201 -12.86 35.07 25.50
N LEU A 202 -12.43 33.80 25.45
CA LEU A 202 -11.05 33.43 25.72
C LEU A 202 -10.16 33.83 24.52
N LYS A 203 -9.00 34.45 24.81
CA LYS A 203 -7.97 34.71 23.79
C LYS A 203 -7.53 33.42 23.07
N PHE A 204 -7.53 32.30 23.79
CA PHE A 204 -7.33 30.96 23.25
C PHE A 204 -8.44 30.05 23.81
N ASN A 205 -9.41 29.68 22.97
CA ASN A 205 -10.59 28.90 23.38
C ASN A 205 -10.35 27.37 23.42
N ARG A 206 -9.20 26.92 22.92
CA ARG A 206 -8.89 25.48 22.84
C ARG A 206 -7.39 25.24 22.85
N MET A 207 -6.95 24.31 23.67
CA MET A 207 -5.57 23.80 23.67
C MET A 207 -5.58 22.39 23.10
N TYR A 208 -4.95 22.20 21.94
CA TYR A 208 -4.75 20.87 21.37
C TYR A 208 -3.48 20.26 21.96
N VAL A 209 -3.64 19.33 22.88
CA VAL A 209 -2.53 18.50 23.37
C VAL A 209 -2.42 17.30 22.44
N PHE A 210 -1.55 17.42 21.44
CA PHE A 210 -1.12 16.26 20.68
C PHE A 210 -0.13 15.50 21.56
N ASP A 211 -0.49 14.28 21.98
CA ASP A 211 0.49 13.31 22.43
C ASP A 211 1.64 13.32 21.42
N GLY A 212 2.79 13.78 21.88
CA GLY A 212 3.98 13.98 21.10
C GLY A 212 4.56 12.64 20.68
N GLY A 213 3.94 11.99 19.72
CA GLY A 213 4.66 11.21 18.72
C GLY A 213 5.70 12.13 18.08
N ASN A 214 6.88 12.23 18.70
CA ASN A 214 7.99 13.10 18.30
C ASN A 214 8.53 12.80 16.89
N SER A 215 8.01 11.76 16.23
CA SER A 215 8.40 11.34 14.88
C SER A 215 7.89 12.24 13.74
N ALA A 216 6.89 13.10 13.98
CA ALA A 216 6.28 13.95 12.94
C ALA A 216 6.60 15.46 13.05
N LYS A 217 7.29 15.90 14.10
CA LYS A 217 7.74 17.30 14.22
C LYS A 217 8.94 17.53 13.32
N ARG A 218 8.70 17.98 12.08
CA ARG A 218 9.75 18.63 11.27
C ARG A 218 10.03 19.99 11.90
N MET A 219 10.97 20.01 12.85
CA MET A 219 11.57 21.25 13.31
C MET A 219 12.37 21.83 12.12
N LEU A 220 12.13 23.09 11.77
CA LEU A 220 13.05 23.83 10.91
C LEU A 220 14.41 23.83 11.62
N THR A 221 15.45 23.28 10.97
CA THR A 221 16.82 23.55 11.40
C THR A 221 17.03 25.05 11.23
N LEU A 222 17.24 25.76 12.35
CA LEU A 222 17.80 27.10 12.31
C LEU A 222 19.19 26.95 11.70
N ALA A 223 19.41 27.56 10.55
CA ALA A 223 20.73 27.67 9.98
C ALA A 223 21.58 28.53 10.93
N GLU A 224 22.68 27.95 11.41
CA GLU A 224 23.82 28.69 11.94
C GLU A 224 24.64 29.26 10.78
#